data_AF-K9RS20-F1
#
_entry.id   AF-K9RS20-F1
#
_cell.length_a   1.000
_cell.length_b   1.000
_cell.length_c   1.000
_cell.angle_alpha   90.00
_cell.angle_beta   90.00
_cell.angle_gamma   90.00
#
_symmetry.space_group_name_H-M   'P 1'
#
loop_
_entity.id
_entity.type
_entity.pdbx_description
1 polymer ?
#
loop_
_entity_poly.entity_id
_entity_poly.type
_entity_poly.pdbx_seq_one_letter_code
_entity_poly.pdbx_strand_id
1 'polypeptide(L)'
;MPTVHELIYEKPYWMFDYETGENEMNATTATAPIQARVAYISEPKPSKYGNGHYNAILFQDLATADDDESGKYWKNLPSVDATCYLVGDIVKLTPCLDEKGKVHHDITITQQVNSPGPAPISVKNTVVATTTGDQLEPPTRPGEWSLKQIQAALSRPLPQSLLATKKLKGNDILYIPWYVANRILDKYCPGWNWQIVRMELTAKQLFLVGELSVLTSDGLVVRSASGCEDLDCSSYGYPSSNAESMAFRRCAAKFGLGLYLYDKQPHGAWGVTNQAII
;
A
#
# COMPACT_ATOMS: atom_id res chain seq x y z
N MET A 1 32.11 5.69 46.68
CA MET A 1 30.89 6.45 46.37
C MET A 1 30.26 5.80 45.15
N PRO A 2 28.96 5.49 45.18
CA PRO A 2 28.42 4.33 44.49
C PRO A 2 28.03 4.62 43.04
N THR A 3 28.32 3.63 42.21
CA THR A 3 27.82 3.38 40.86
C THR A 3 26.29 3.24 40.89
N VAL A 4 25.61 4.03 40.07
CA VAL A 4 24.15 4.11 40.08
C VAL A 4 23.56 3.17 39.03
N HIS A 5 22.94 2.12 39.57
CA HIS A 5 21.84 1.30 39.09
C HIS A 5 21.95 0.57 37.75
N GLU A 6 22.35 -0.71 37.88
CA GLU A 6 21.66 -1.84 37.25
C GLU A 6 20.13 -1.61 37.32
N LEU A 7 19.54 -1.29 36.17
CA LEU A 7 18.15 -1.62 35.92
C LEU A 7 18.13 -3.12 35.63
N ILE A 8 17.67 -3.88 36.63
CA ILE A 8 17.14 -5.22 36.48
C ILE A 8 16.01 -5.11 35.44
N TYR A 9 16.34 -5.34 34.18
CA TYR A 9 15.34 -5.68 33.19
C TYR A 9 14.95 -7.12 33.51
N GLU A 10 13.78 -7.29 34.12
CA GLU A 10 13.11 -8.58 34.15
C GLU A 10 13.12 -9.15 32.75
N LYS A 11 13.74 -10.31 32.57
CA LYS A 11 13.80 -11.04 31.30
C LYS A 11 12.37 -11.19 30.78
N PRO A 12 12.01 -10.57 29.65
CA PRO A 12 10.84 -11.01 28.92
C PRO A 12 11.15 -12.43 28.46
N TYR A 13 10.22 -13.34 28.68
CA TYR A 13 10.25 -14.67 28.10
C TYR A 13 10.60 -14.56 26.60
N TRP A 14 11.25 -15.61 26.07
CA TRP A 14 11.59 -15.83 24.65
C TRP A 14 12.93 -15.23 24.17
N MET A 15 14.01 -15.91 24.58
CA MET A 15 15.38 -15.76 24.06
C MET A 15 15.73 -17.06 23.31
N PHE A 16 16.31 -16.97 22.11
CA PHE A 16 16.96 -18.11 21.43
C PHE A 16 18.45 -17.81 21.23
N ASP A 17 19.29 -18.56 21.94
CA ASP A 17 20.68 -18.87 21.61
C ASP A 17 20.70 -20.19 20.83
N TYR A 18 21.54 -20.27 19.79
CA TYR A 18 21.61 -21.44 18.91
C TYR A 18 22.56 -22.56 19.41
N GLU A 19 23.15 -22.42 20.60
CA GLU A 19 24.24 -23.32 21.04
C GLU A 19 23.98 -24.14 22.30
N THR A 20 22.80 -24.09 22.91
CA THR A 20 22.48 -24.98 24.03
C THR A 20 21.11 -25.60 23.83
N GLY A 21 21.09 -26.88 23.47
CA GLY A 21 19.87 -27.68 23.48
C GLY A 21 19.33 -27.76 24.89
N GLU A 22 18.21 -27.05 25.14
CA GLU A 22 17.13 -27.41 26.06
C GLU A 22 16.10 -26.27 26.11
N ASN A 23 15.26 -26.26 25.08
CA ASN A 23 13.82 -26.07 25.08
C ASN A 23 13.45 -25.93 23.62
N GLU A 24 13.52 -27.07 22.93
CA GLU A 24 12.90 -27.23 21.63
C GLU A 24 11.42 -26.93 21.83
N MET A 25 11.02 -25.68 21.57
CA MET A 25 9.69 -25.46 20.99
C MET A 25 9.76 -26.21 19.67
N ASN A 26 9.40 -27.50 19.74
CA ASN A 26 9.36 -28.41 18.63
C ASN A 26 8.71 -27.65 17.51
N ALA A 27 9.48 -27.37 16.45
CA ALA A 27 8.87 -26.98 15.19
C ALA A 27 8.09 -28.22 14.77
N THR A 28 6.87 -28.35 15.28
CA THR A 28 5.93 -29.35 14.83
C THR A 28 5.90 -29.15 13.34
N THR A 29 6.34 -30.16 12.61
CA THR A 29 6.59 -30.06 11.17
C THR A 29 5.61 -31.02 10.55
N ALA A 30 4.64 -30.46 9.80
CA ALA A 30 3.64 -31.29 9.15
C ALA A 30 4.37 -32.20 8.15
N THR A 31 4.23 -33.52 8.31
CA THR A 31 4.82 -34.53 7.43
C THR A 31 3.96 -34.81 6.20
N ALA A 32 2.73 -34.29 6.19
CA ALA A 32 1.81 -34.29 5.06
C ALA A 32 1.32 -32.85 4.79
N PRO A 33 0.80 -32.56 3.59
CA PRO A 33 0.23 -31.25 3.30
C PRO A 33 -0.99 -30.95 4.18
N ILE A 34 -1.03 -29.77 4.78
CA ILE A 34 -2.14 -29.32 5.64
C ILE A 34 -2.71 -27.98 5.16
N GLN A 35 -3.98 -27.71 5.47
CA GLN A 35 -4.56 -26.37 5.36
C GLN A 35 -4.53 -25.70 6.71
N ALA A 36 -3.93 -24.51 6.78
CA ALA A 36 -3.76 -23.79 8.02
C ALA A 36 -4.18 -22.33 7.88
N ARG A 37 -4.69 -21.76 8.96
CA ARG A 37 -4.97 -20.32 9.07
C ARG A 37 -3.72 -19.61 9.57
N VAL A 38 -3.37 -18.47 8.99
CA VAL A 38 -2.36 -17.56 9.57
C VAL A 38 -2.96 -16.97 10.84
N ALA A 39 -2.51 -17.45 12.01
CA ALA A 39 -3.09 -17.05 13.29
C ALA A 39 -2.40 -15.82 13.88
N TYR A 40 -1.11 -15.62 13.58
CA TYR A 40 -0.33 -14.50 14.11
C TYR A 40 0.86 -14.19 13.21
N ILE A 41 1.23 -12.91 13.11
CA ILE A 41 2.44 -12.42 12.46
C ILE A 41 3.12 -11.46 13.45
N SER A 42 4.38 -11.74 13.81
CA SER A 42 5.14 -10.87 14.72
C SER A 42 5.52 -9.55 14.08
N GLU A 43 5.96 -8.59 14.90
CA GLU A 43 6.73 -7.46 14.39
C GLU A 43 8.05 -7.93 13.72
N PRO A 44 8.59 -7.16 12.76
CA PRO A 44 9.88 -7.47 12.12
C PRO A 44 11.02 -7.48 13.14
N LYS A 45 11.84 -8.54 13.12
CA LYS A 45 13.05 -8.68 13.94
C LYS A 45 14.29 -8.71 13.05
N PRO A 46 15.41 -8.09 13.44
CA PRO A 46 16.64 -8.12 12.66
C PRO A 46 17.18 -9.56 12.54
N SER A 47 17.64 -9.93 11.35
CA SER A 47 18.21 -11.24 11.06
C SER A 47 19.60 -11.39 11.70
N LYS A 48 19.87 -12.58 12.25
CA LYS A 48 21.19 -12.94 12.79
C LYS A 48 22.21 -13.28 11.69
N TYR A 49 21.76 -13.53 10.46
CA TYR A 49 22.58 -14.09 9.37
C TYR A 49 22.78 -13.13 8.19
N GLY A 50 22.38 -11.85 8.30
CA GLY A 50 22.60 -10.86 7.25
C GLY A 50 21.84 -9.55 7.46
N ASN A 51 21.96 -8.63 6.51
CA ASN A 51 21.23 -7.36 6.50
C ASN A 51 19.78 -7.60 6.04
N GLY A 52 18.90 -7.90 6.98
CA GLY A 52 17.47 -8.09 6.71
C GLY A 52 16.65 -8.21 7.99
N HIS A 53 15.33 -8.14 7.85
CA HIS A 53 14.40 -8.43 8.94
C HIS A 53 13.60 -9.70 8.60
N TYR A 54 13.09 -10.38 9.63
CA TYR A 54 12.19 -11.51 9.51
C TYR A 54 10.98 -11.32 10.42
N ASN A 55 9.87 -11.96 10.08
CA ASN A 55 8.69 -12.07 10.93
C ASN A 55 8.47 -13.54 11.27
N ALA A 56 8.12 -13.82 12.53
CA ALA A 56 7.64 -15.13 12.95
C ALA A 56 6.13 -15.21 12.67
N ILE A 57 5.73 -16.21 11.91
CA ILE A 57 4.34 -16.46 11.54
C ILE A 57 3.88 -17.77 12.19
N LEU A 58 2.73 -17.72 12.85
CA LEU A 58 2.04 -18.90 13.37
C LEU A 58 0.94 -19.32 12.39
N PHE A 59 0.96 -20.59 12.00
CA PHE A 59 -0.09 -21.25 11.25
C PHE A 59 -0.83 -22.23 12.16
N GLN A 60 -2.16 -22.14 12.20
CA GLN A 60 -3.04 -23.05 12.94
C GLN A 60 -3.72 -23.99 11.95
N ASP A 61 -3.51 -25.30 12.09
CA ASP A 61 -4.19 -26.31 11.25
C ASP A 61 -5.71 -26.24 11.46
N LEU A 62 -6.44 -26.10 10.35
CA LEU A 62 -7.89 -26.06 10.33
C LEU A 62 -8.56 -27.38 10.74
N ALA A 63 -7.83 -28.50 10.72
CA ALA A 63 -8.33 -29.80 11.16
C ALA A 63 -8.30 -29.98 12.68
N THR A 64 -7.65 -29.06 13.41
CA THR A 64 -7.47 -29.11 14.86
C THR A 64 -8.24 -27.98 15.55
N ALA A 65 -8.55 -28.15 16.83
CA ALA A 65 -9.15 -27.06 17.61
C ALA A 65 -8.12 -25.94 17.85
N ASP A 66 -8.58 -24.70 18.01
CA ASP A 66 -7.69 -23.52 18.15
C ASP A 66 -6.83 -23.55 19.44
N ASP A 67 -7.27 -24.30 20.45
CA ASP A 67 -6.55 -24.54 21.71
C ASP A 67 -5.61 -25.75 21.65
N ASP A 68 -5.63 -26.54 20.57
CA ASP A 68 -4.76 -27.69 20.37
C ASP A 68 -3.36 -27.26 19.92
N GLU A 69 -2.38 -27.42 20.80
CA GLU A 69 -0.96 -27.13 20.54
C GLU A 69 -0.36 -28.03 19.44
N SER A 70 -0.94 -29.21 19.19
CA SER A 70 -0.43 -30.11 18.13
C SER A 70 -0.72 -29.60 16.72
N GLY A 71 -1.66 -28.65 16.58
CA GLY A 71 -2.02 -27.99 15.32
C GLY A 71 -1.27 -26.69 15.04
N LYS A 72 -0.28 -26.31 15.86
CA LYS A 72 0.44 -25.04 15.74
C LYS A 72 1.80 -25.21 15.07
N TYR A 73 1.99 -24.47 13.99
CA TYR A 73 3.18 -24.54 13.14
C TYR A 73 3.81 -23.15 13.03
N TRP A 74 5.02 -22.99 13.57
CA TRP A 74 5.76 -21.72 13.51
C TRP A 74 6.75 -21.68 12.35
N LYS A 75 6.84 -20.52 11.70
CA LYS A 75 7.83 -20.30 10.65
C LYS A 75 8.37 -18.87 10.65
N ASN A 76 9.66 -18.74 10.45
CA ASN A 76 10.30 -17.43 10.21
C ASN A 76 10.38 -17.20 8.70
N LEU A 77 9.82 -16.08 8.24
CA LEU A 77 9.92 -15.63 6.86
C LEU A 77 10.66 -14.29 6.79
N PRO A 78 11.44 -14.01 5.73
CA PRO A 78 11.93 -12.67 5.45
C PRO A 78 10.78 -11.66 5.51
N SER A 79 10.99 -10.47 6.07
CA SER A 79 9.91 -9.50 6.24
C SER A 79 9.24 -9.11 4.91
N VAL A 80 10.00 -9.15 3.81
CA VAL A 80 9.47 -8.94 2.46
C VAL A 80 8.52 -10.04 2.00
N ASP A 81 8.71 -11.28 2.44
CA ASP A 81 7.83 -12.41 2.12
C ASP A 81 6.66 -12.47 3.12
N ALA A 82 6.90 -12.07 4.37
CA ALA A 82 5.89 -12.00 5.42
C ALA A 82 4.78 -10.99 5.10
N THR A 83 5.08 -9.93 4.35
CA THR A 83 4.07 -8.95 3.89
C THR A 83 3.04 -9.54 2.93
N CYS A 84 3.29 -10.72 2.36
CA CYS A 84 2.35 -11.43 1.49
C CYS A 84 1.20 -12.09 2.26
N TYR A 85 1.27 -12.18 3.60
CA TYR A 85 0.29 -12.87 4.44
C TYR A 85 -0.43 -11.89 5.37
N LEU A 86 -1.70 -12.20 5.65
CA LEU A 86 -2.52 -11.52 6.65
C LEU A 86 -3.02 -12.51 7.69
N VAL A 87 -3.18 -12.05 8.93
CA VAL A 87 -3.85 -12.84 9.97
C VAL A 87 -5.26 -13.17 9.50
N GLY A 88 -5.57 -14.46 9.44
CA GLY A 88 -6.80 -15.05 8.95
C GLY A 88 -6.68 -15.76 7.60
N ASP A 89 -5.59 -15.58 6.85
CA ASP A 89 -5.43 -16.22 5.53
C ASP A 89 -5.41 -17.74 5.69
N ILE A 90 -6.09 -18.46 4.80
CA ILE A 90 -5.95 -19.91 4.69
C ILE A 90 -4.86 -20.19 3.67
N VAL A 91 -3.86 -20.91 4.13
CA VAL A 91 -2.72 -21.36 3.34
C VAL A 91 -2.68 -22.88 3.31
N LYS A 92 -2.08 -23.42 2.26
CA LYS A 92 -1.63 -24.81 2.22
C LYS A 92 -0.14 -24.84 2.56
N LEU A 93 0.22 -25.59 3.60
CA LEU A 93 1.61 -25.90 3.93
C LEU A 93 1.94 -27.25 3.30
N THR A 94 2.86 -27.28 2.35
CA THR A 94 3.29 -28.52 1.67
C THR A 94 4.71 -28.86 2.11
N PRO A 95 4.94 -30.00 2.80
CA PRO A 95 6.28 -30.37 3.21
C PRO A 95 7.19 -30.59 2.00
N CYS A 96 8.37 -29.99 2.03
CA CYS A 96 9.46 -30.14 1.07
C CYS A 96 10.75 -30.46 1.84
N LEU A 97 11.70 -31.14 1.22
CA LEU A 97 13.00 -31.41 1.84
C LEU A 97 14.02 -30.41 1.33
N ASP A 98 14.81 -29.83 2.24
CA ASP A 98 15.98 -29.07 1.84
C ASP A 98 17.14 -29.99 1.38
N GLU A 99 18.22 -29.38 0.89
CA GLU A 99 19.41 -30.08 0.42
C GLU A 99 20.08 -30.96 1.49
N LYS A 100 19.73 -30.79 2.77
CA LYS A 100 20.22 -31.56 3.91
C LYS A 100 19.21 -32.60 4.41
N GLY A 101 18.10 -32.79 3.68
CA GLY A 101 17.05 -33.74 4.03
C GLY A 101 16.17 -33.30 5.21
N LYS A 102 16.22 -32.02 5.60
CA LYS A 102 15.36 -31.46 6.65
C LYS A 102 14.04 -31.01 6.04
N VAL A 103 12.94 -31.32 6.72
CA VAL A 103 11.60 -30.91 6.31
C VAL A 103 11.44 -29.39 6.48
N HIS A 104 11.06 -28.74 5.38
CA HIS A 104 10.59 -27.37 5.29
C HIS A 104 9.17 -27.38 4.68
N HIS A 105 8.54 -26.22 4.52
CA HIS A 105 7.18 -26.11 3.96
C HIS A 105 7.10 -25.07 2.87
N ASP A 106 6.60 -25.45 1.70
CA ASP A 106 6.14 -24.48 0.71
C ASP A 106 4.76 -23.97 1.14
N ILE A 107 4.60 -22.65 1.16
CA ILE A 107 3.38 -21.99 1.63
C ILE A 107 2.66 -21.44 0.40
N THR A 108 1.42 -21.86 0.20
CA THR A 108 0.57 -21.35 -0.89
C THR A 108 -0.72 -20.80 -0.30
N ILE A 109 -1.04 -19.54 -0.56
CA ILE A 109 -2.31 -18.95 -0.13
C ILE A 109 -3.43 -19.60 -0.92
N THR A 110 -4.36 -20.27 -0.24
CA THR A 110 -5.53 -20.92 -0.86
C THR A 110 -6.78 -20.08 -0.74
N GLN A 111 -6.88 -19.27 0.32
CA GLN A 111 -7.97 -18.32 0.50
C GLN A 111 -7.46 -17.16 1.34
N GLN A 112 -7.44 -15.96 0.77
CA GLN A 112 -7.12 -14.76 1.51
C GLN A 112 -8.39 -14.30 2.27
N VAL A 113 -8.26 -13.70 3.45
CA VAL A 113 -9.42 -13.35 4.32
C VAL A 113 -10.43 -12.42 3.62
N ASN A 114 -10.04 -11.80 2.50
CA ASN A 114 -10.87 -10.93 1.68
C ASN A 114 -11.18 -11.47 0.26
N SER A 115 -11.03 -12.78 0.02
CA SER A 115 -11.48 -13.43 -1.22
C SER A 115 -12.90 -13.99 -1.07
N PRO A 116 -13.85 -13.66 -1.96
CA PRO A 116 -15.14 -14.36 -2.02
C PRO A 116 -14.88 -15.80 -2.50
N GLY A 117 -15.35 -16.79 -1.74
CA GLY A 117 -15.11 -18.21 -2.01
C GLY A 117 -15.64 -18.66 -3.38
N PRO A 118 -15.13 -19.77 -3.95
CA PRO A 118 -15.49 -20.21 -5.29
C PRO A 118 -16.91 -20.80 -5.30
N ALA A 119 -17.81 -20.24 -6.10
CA ALA A 119 -19.15 -20.79 -6.31
C ALA A 119 -19.16 -21.79 -7.49
N PRO A 120 -19.98 -22.86 -7.42
CA PRO A 120 -20.01 -23.93 -8.42
C PRO A 120 -20.70 -23.50 -9.72
N ILE A 121 -20.31 -24.16 -10.80
CA ILE A 121 -20.79 -23.95 -12.17
C ILE A 121 -22.31 -24.18 -12.26
N SER A 122 -23.08 -23.15 -12.60
CA SER A 122 -24.28 -23.31 -13.43
C SER A 122 -24.71 -22.01 -14.09
N VAL A 123 -25.07 -22.14 -15.36
CA VAL A 123 -25.35 -21.07 -16.32
C VAL A 123 -26.80 -20.59 -16.18
N LYS A 124 -27.02 -19.26 -16.10
CA LYS A 124 -27.98 -18.50 -16.95
C LYS A 124 -28.07 -17.03 -16.53
N ASN A 125 -27.94 -16.15 -17.52
CA ASN A 125 -28.15 -14.70 -17.45
C ASN A 125 -29.53 -14.34 -16.88
N THR A 126 -29.59 -13.40 -15.94
CA THR A 126 -30.72 -12.48 -15.78
C THR A 126 -30.21 -11.18 -15.15
N VAL A 127 -30.50 -10.07 -15.84
CA VAL A 127 -30.19 -8.70 -15.42
C VAL A 127 -31.09 -8.32 -14.24
N VAL A 128 -30.52 -7.90 -13.11
CA VAL A 128 -31.22 -7.11 -12.08
C VAL A 128 -30.28 -6.05 -11.50
N ALA A 129 -30.88 -4.88 -11.27
CA ALA A 129 -30.33 -3.58 -10.99
C ALA A 129 -29.53 -3.42 -9.68
N THR A 130 -28.71 -2.38 -9.74
CA THR A 130 -27.93 -1.69 -8.72
C THR A 130 -28.62 -1.53 -7.36
N THR A 131 -27.93 -1.88 -6.27
CA THR A 131 -28.11 -1.22 -4.96
C THR A 131 -26.81 -1.27 -4.14
N THR A 132 -26.17 -0.09 -4.04
CA THR A 132 -25.43 0.47 -2.90
C THR A 132 -24.28 -0.32 -2.25
N GLY A 133 -23.04 0.16 -2.43
CA GLY A 133 -21.93 -0.13 -1.52
C GLY A 133 -20.59 -0.56 -2.14
N ASP A 134 -20.29 -0.25 -3.40
CA ASP A 134 -18.99 -0.54 -4.05
C ASP A 134 -17.85 0.30 -3.45
N GLN A 135 -17.42 -0.05 -2.24
CA GLN A 135 -16.12 0.38 -1.73
C GLN A 135 -15.10 -0.68 -2.13
N LEU A 136 -14.67 -0.65 -3.39
CA LEU A 136 -13.54 -1.45 -3.86
C LEU A 136 -12.34 -1.16 -2.96
N GLU A 137 -11.84 -2.20 -2.30
CA GLU A 137 -10.60 -2.11 -1.52
C GLU A 137 -9.45 -1.70 -2.44
N PRO A 138 -8.56 -0.79 -1.99
CA PRO A 138 -7.46 -0.33 -2.83
C PRO A 138 -6.59 -1.50 -3.33
N PRO A 139 -5.99 -1.37 -4.52
CA PRO A 139 -5.15 -2.42 -5.08
C PRO A 139 -3.95 -2.64 -4.17
N THR A 140 -3.64 -3.90 -3.92
CA THR A 140 -2.53 -4.33 -3.05
C THR A 140 -1.21 -4.45 -3.82
N ARG A 141 -1.27 -4.57 -5.15
CA ARG A 141 -0.09 -4.67 -6.02
C ARG A 141 -0.22 -3.84 -7.30
N PRO A 142 0.92 -3.45 -7.90
CA PRO A 142 0.93 -2.77 -9.20
C PRO A 142 0.19 -3.57 -10.27
N GLY A 143 -0.63 -2.91 -11.09
CA GLY A 143 -1.36 -3.56 -12.17
C GLY A 143 -2.59 -4.37 -11.76
N GLU A 144 -2.99 -4.36 -10.48
CA GLU A 144 -4.18 -5.09 -10.03
C GLU A 144 -5.48 -4.45 -10.51
N TRP A 145 -5.58 -3.13 -10.44
CA TRP A 145 -6.74 -2.40 -10.91
C TRP A 145 -6.63 -2.04 -12.39
N SER A 146 -7.77 -2.11 -13.08
CA SER A 146 -7.95 -1.50 -14.41
C SER A 146 -7.85 0.02 -14.33
N LEU A 147 -7.58 0.67 -15.46
CA LEU A 147 -7.60 2.13 -15.55
C LEU A 147 -8.95 2.69 -15.11
N LYS A 148 -10.05 1.99 -15.43
CA LYS A 148 -11.41 2.40 -15.05
C LYS A 148 -11.61 2.41 -13.53
N GLN A 149 -11.11 1.39 -12.81
CA GLN A 149 -11.21 1.32 -11.35
C GLN A 149 -10.36 2.42 -10.68
N ILE A 150 -9.14 2.64 -11.17
CA ILE A 150 -8.27 3.73 -10.71
C ILE A 150 -8.96 5.08 -10.91
N GLN A 151 -9.50 5.33 -12.09
CA GLN A 151 -10.19 6.60 -12.38
C GLN A 151 -11.44 6.77 -11.51
N ALA A 152 -12.23 5.72 -11.31
CA ALA A 152 -13.39 5.76 -10.41
C ALA A 152 -12.99 6.09 -8.97
N ALA A 153 -11.90 5.48 -8.48
CA ALA A 153 -11.39 5.70 -7.13
C ALA A 153 -10.81 7.11 -6.94
N LEU A 154 -9.99 7.58 -7.87
CA LEU A 154 -9.31 8.88 -7.79
C LEU A 154 -10.24 10.06 -8.07
N SER A 155 -11.32 9.86 -8.84
CA SER A 155 -12.31 10.92 -9.13
C SER A 155 -13.23 11.25 -7.95
N ARG A 156 -13.17 10.47 -6.86
CA ARG A 156 -13.97 10.74 -5.67
C ARG A 156 -13.57 12.08 -5.03
N PRO A 157 -14.52 12.91 -4.58
CA PRO A 157 -14.23 14.09 -3.77
C PRO A 157 -13.39 13.70 -2.55
N LEU A 158 -12.39 14.52 -2.25
CA LEU A 158 -11.50 14.28 -1.11
C LEU A 158 -12.07 14.92 0.15
N PRO A 159 -11.86 14.32 1.34
CA PRO A 159 -12.12 15.00 2.60
C PRO A 159 -11.38 16.33 2.68
N GLN A 160 -12.03 17.35 3.25
CA GLN A 160 -11.45 18.70 3.38
C GLN A 160 -10.11 18.69 4.14
N SER A 161 -9.90 17.73 5.05
CA SER A 161 -8.64 17.57 5.79
C SER A 161 -7.42 17.19 4.93
N LEU A 162 -7.66 16.73 3.70
CA LEU A 162 -6.61 16.43 2.72
C LEU A 162 -6.35 17.61 1.76
N LEU A 163 -7.11 18.69 1.90
CA LEU A 163 -7.02 19.89 1.06
C LEU A 163 -6.36 21.03 1.84
N ALA A 164 -5.63 21.87 1.13
CA ALA A 164 -5.09 23.12 1.64
C ALA A 164 -5.69 24.30 0.88
N THR A 165 -5.68 25.47 1.52
CA THR A 165 -6.18 26.72 0.94
C THR A 165 -5.01 27.65 0.62
N LYS A 166 -5.03 28.27 -0.56
CA LYS A 166 -4.12 29.39 -0.87
C LYS A 166 -4.90 30.58 -1.41
N LYS A 167 -4.39 31.79 -1.22
CA LYS A 167 -4.92 33.00 -1.84
C LYS A 167 -4.40 33.13 -3.27
N LEU A 168 -5.30 33.26 -4.23
CA LEU A 168 -4.98 33.55 -5.62
C LEU A 168 -5.85 34.72 -6.10
N LYS A 169 -5.21 35.84 -6.44
CA LYS A 169 -5.90 37.07 -6.89
C LYS A 169 -7.03 37.52 -5.93
N GLY A 170 -6.80 37.38 -4.63
CA GLY A 170 -7.75 37.75 -3.57
C GLY A 170 -8.77 36.67 -3.21
N ASN A 171 -8.90 35.60 -4.00
CA ASN A 171 -9.82 34.49 -3.71
C ASN A 171 -9.10 33.36 -2.98
N ASP A 172 -9.78 32.74 -2.03
CA ASP A 172 -9.32 31.51 -1.40
C ASP A 172 -9.62 30.33 -2.33
N ILE A 173 -8.59 29.57 -2.65
CA ILE A 173 -8.69 28.42 -3.55
C ILE A 173 -8.18 27.16 -2.86
N LEU A 174 -8.90 26.05 -3.07
CA LEU A 174 -8.50 24.75 -2.57
C LEU A 174 -7.54 24.05 -3.52
N TYR A 175 -6.60 23.30 -2.95
CA TYR A 175 -5.68 22.47 -3.70
C TYR A 175 -5.25 21.25 -2.88
N ILE A 176 -4.79 20.21 -3.58
CA ILE A 176 -4.16 19.03 -2.96
C ILE A 176 -2.66 19.35 -2.79
N PRO A 177 -2.07 19.29 -1.57
CA PRO A 177 -0.62 19.36 -1.40
C PRO A 177 0.08 18.19 -2.11
N TRP A 178 1.27 18.41 -2.68
CA TRP A 178 1.94 17.40 -3.51
C TRP A 178 2.20 16.07 -2.77
N TYR A 179 2.55 16.14 -1.48
CA TYR A 179 2.80 14.96 -0.64
C TYR A 179 1.51 14.20 -0.32
N VAL A 180 0.35 14.87 -0.32
CA VAL A 180 -0.96 14.21 -0.20
C VAL A 180 -1.29 13.48 -1.49
N ALA A 181 -1.03 14.09 -2.65
CA ALA A 181 -1.20 13.42 -3.93
C ALA A 181 -0.33 12.15 -4.04
N ASN A 182 0.90 12.18 -3.54
CA ASN A 182 1.77 11.00 -3.44
C ASN A 182 1.11 9.88 -2.63
N ARG A 183 0.69 10.16 -1.39
CA ARG A 183 0.06 9.15 -0.51
C ARG A 183 -1.22 8.55 -1.10
N ILE A 184 -1.99 9.34 -1.86
CA ILE A 184 -3.20 8.85 -2.53
C ILE A 184 -2.82 7.94 -3.70
N LEU A 185 -1.79 8.29 -4.47
CA LEU A 185 -1.27 7.42 -5.54
C LEU A 185 -0.64 6.15 -4.97
N ASP A 186 0.08 6.20 -3.85
CA ASP A 186 0.59 5.01 -3.17
C ASP A 186 -0.53 4.03 -2.79
N LYS A 187 -1.68 4.59 -2.37
CA LYS A 187 -2.86 3.81 -1.99
C LYS A 187 -3.59 3.19 -3.18
N TYR A 188 -3.79 3.94 -4.26
CA TYR A 188 -4.68 3.52 -5.36
C TYR A 188 -3.96 3.11 -6.65
N CYS A 189 -2.67 3.41 -6.75
CA CYS A 189 -1.82 3.18 -7.91
C CYS A 189 -0.44 2.65 -7.47
N PRO A 190 -0.34 1.55 -6.69
CA PRO A 190 0.94 1.02 -6.24
C PRO A 190 1.88 0.80 -7.43
N GLY A 191 3.15 1.21 -7.28
CA GLY A 191 4.14 1.16 -8.37
C GLY A 191 4.02 2.27 -9.42
N TRP A 192 3.30 3.35 -9.12
CA TRP A 192 3.35 4.56 -9.95
C TRP A 192 4.76 5.14 -10.02
N ASN A 193 5.07 5.82 -11.11
CA ASN A 193 6.36 6.49 -11.30
C ASN A 193 6.17 7.91 -11.84
N TRP A 194 7.00 8.84 -11.40
CA TRP A 194 7.06 10.21 -11.92
C TRP A 194 8.45 10.52 -12.48
N GLN A 195 8.47 11.17 -13.64
CA GLN A 195 9.71 11.64 -14.26
C GLN A 195 9.54 13.04 -14.84
N ILE A 196 10.59 13.85 -14.71
CA ILE A 196 10.69 15.12 -15.43
C ILE A 196 11.27 14.81 -16.81
N VAL A 197 10.50 15.12 -17.87
CA VAL A 197 10.90 14.80 -19.26
C VAL A 197 11.43 16.01 -20.02
N ARG A 198 11.05 17.22 -19.62
CA ARG A 198 11.54 18.46 -20.22
C ARG A 198 11.56 19.58 -19.20
N MET A 199 12.60 20.40 -19.26
CA MET A 199 12.70 21.64 -18.51
C MET A 199 13.20 22.73 -19.44
N GLU A 200 12.51 23.87 -19.45
CA GLU A 200 12.87 25.02 -20.27
C GLU A 200 12.88 26.28 -19.43
N LEU A 201 13.95 27.04 -19.57
CA LEU A 201 14.11 28.32 -18.91
C LEU A 201 13.87 29.43 -19.92
N THR A 202 13.01 30.38 -19.57
CA THR A 202 12.89 31.67 -20.28
C THR A 202 13.52 32.77 -19.44
N ALA A 203 13.53 34.01 -19.96
CA ALA A 203 14.07 35.14 -19.21
C ALA A 203 13.34 35.42 -17.88
N LYS A 204 12.10 34.93 -17.71
CA LYS A 204 11.26 35.24 -16.54
C LYS A 204 10.65 34.02 -15.86
N GLN A 205 10.55 32.90 -16.57
CA GLN A 205 9.78 31.74 -16.11
C GLN A 205 10.52 30.44 -16.39
N LEU A 206 10.36 29.48 -15.48
CA LEU A 206 10.72 28.09 -15.68
C LEU A 206 9.47 27.31 -16.10
N PHE A 207 9.59 26.55 -17.19
CA PHE A 207 8.59 25.58 -17.64
C PHE A 207 9.13 24.17 -17.43
N LEU A 208 8.26 23.29 -16.96
CA LEU A 208 8.58 21.89 -16.71
C LEU A 208 7.48 21.02 -17.29
N VAL A 209 7.84 19.95 -17.98
CA VAL A 209 6.93 18.87 -18.37
C VAL A 209 7.36 17.61 -17.65
N GLY A 210 6.41 16.96 -16.99
CA GLY A 210 6.64 15.67 -16.35
C GLY A 210 5.57 14.66 -16.76
N GLU A 211 5.91 13.39 -16.54
CA GLU A 211 5.09 12.23 -16.89
C GLU A 211 4.82 11.38 -15.66
N LEU A 212 3.55 10.99 -15.50
CA LEU A 212 3.09 10.06 -14.49
C LEU A 212 2.70 8.75 -15.18
N SER A 213 3.38 7.69 -14.79
CA SER A 213 3.16 6.33 -15.28
C SER A 213 2.46 5.51 -14.20
N VAL A 214 1.38 4.82 -14.56
CA VAL A 214 0.63 3.95 -13.66
C VAL A 214 0.47 2.58 -14.33
N LEU A 215 0.92 1.52 -13.67
CA LEU A 215 0.69 0.16 -14.12
C LEU A 215 -0.74 -0.25 -13.77
N THR A 216 -1.51 -0.63 -14.78
CA THR A 216 -2.90 -1.09 -14.65
C THR A 216 -3.02 -2.52 -15.19
N SER A 217 -4.14 -3.19 -14.90
CA SER A 217 -4.43 -4.49 -15.52
C SER A 217 -4.58 -4.40 -17.04
N ASP A 218 -4.85 -3.20 -17.56
CA ASP A 218 -4.98 -2.91 -19.00
C ASP A 218 -3.62 -2.60 -19.66
N GLY A 219 -2.54 -2.57 -18.86
CA GLY A 219 -1.19 -2.19 -19.28
C GLY A 219 -0.68 -0.91 -18.60
N LEU A 220 0.49 -0.46 -19.05
CA LEU A 220 1.11 0.77 -18.54
C LEU A 220 0.45 2.00 -19.17
N VAL A 221 -0.12 2.87 -18.33
CA VAL A 221 -0.74 4.13 -18.78
C VAL A 221 0.16 5.29 -18.37
N VAL A 222 0.57 6.08 -19.35
CA VAL A 222 1.41 7.28 -19.14
C VAL A 222 0.61 8.51 -19.50
N ARG A 223 0.62 9.52 -18.62
CA ARG A 223 0.08 10.85 -18.92
C ARG A 223 1.15 11.88 -18.65
N SER A 224 1.09 12.99 -19.38
CA SER A 224 2.01 14.12 -19.22
C SER A 224 1.27 15.39 -18.82
N ALA A 225 1.93 16.27 -18.09
CA ALA A 225 1.43 17.60 -17.80
C ALA A 225 2.58 18.60 -17.63
N SER A 226 2.29 19.87 -17.88
CA SER A 226 3.22 20.96 -17.66
C SER A 226 2.93 21.72 -16.37
N GLY A 227 3.98 22.26 -15.79
CA GLY A 227 3.95 23.25 -14.73
C GLY A 227 4.89 24.40 -15.08
N CYS A 228 4.65 25.55 -14.47
CA CYS A 228 5.48 26.71 -14.63
C CYS A 228 5.58 27.48 -13.33
N GLU A 229 6.67 28.21 -13.15
CA GLU A 229 6.83 29.16 -12.07
C GLU A 229 7.69 30.34 -12.52
N ASP A 230 7.40 31.52 -11.97
CA ASP A 230 8.21 32.71 -12.19
C ASP A 230 9.58 32.57 -11.50
N LEU A 231 10.65 33.06 -12.13
CA LEU A 231 12.00 32.97 -11.57
C LEU A 231 12.23 33.90 -10.37
N ASP A 232 11.44 34.97 -10.28
CA ASP A 232 11.39 35.91 -9.17
C ASP A 232 10.27 35.59 -8.17
N CYS A 233 9.77 34.35 -8.16
CA CYS A 233 8.68 33.96 -7.27
C CYS A 233 9.04 34.21 -5.79
N SER A 234 8.16 34.89 -5.06
CA SER A 234 8.30 35.10 -3.62
C SER A 234 7.69 33.97 -2.78
N SER A 235 7.21 32.91 -3.44
CA SER A 235 6.65 31.73 -2.80
C SER A 235 7.73 30.86 -2.16
N TYR A 236 7.35 30.13 -1.12
CA TYR A 236 8.22 29.10 -0.52
C TYR A 236 8.62 28.04 -1.57
N GLY A 237 9.90 27.67 -1.58
CA GLY A 237 10.49 26.73 -2.55
C GLY A 237 11.26 27.41 -3.67
N TYR A 238 11.88 26.60 -4.53
CA TYR A 238 12.51 27.08 -5.76
C TYR A 238 11.54 27.01 -6.95
N PRO A 239 11.71 27.85 -8.00
CA PRO A 239 10.87 27.80 -9.19
C PRO A 239 10.73 26.40 -9.79
N SER A 240 11.81 25.61 -9.79
CA SER A 240 11.81 24.22 -10.25
C SER A 240 10.88 23.32 -9.42
N SER A 241 10.96 23.37 -8.09
CA SER A 241 10.12 22.56 -7.19
C SER A 241 8.64 22.93 -7.28
N ASN A 242 8.33 24.21 -7.49
CA ASN A 242 6.95 24.66 -7.62
C ASN A 242 6.36 24.28 -8.98
N ALA A 243 7.13 24.44 -10.07
CA ALA A 243 6.74 23.99 -11.39
C ALA A 243 6.55 22.46 -11.44
N GLU A 244 7.43 21.69 -10.79
CA GLU A 244 7.26 20.24 -10.66
C GLU A 244 5.99 19.88 -9.89
N SER A 245 5.76 20.51 -8.73
CA SER A 245 4.56 20.30 -7.92
C SER A 245 3.28 20.59 -8.70
N MET A 246 3.30 21.62 -9.55
CA MET A 246 2.19 21.95 -10.45
C MET A 246 1.99 20.88 -11.52
N ALA A 247 3.07 20.49 -12.23
CA ALA A 247 3.02 19.48 -13.27
C ALA A 247 2.52 18.14 -12.72
N PHE A 248 3.06 17.68 -11.59
CA PHE A 248 2.70 16.42 -10.95
C PHE A 248 1.22 16.34 -10.61
N ARG A 249 0.67 17.38 -9.96
CA ARG A 249 -0.74 17.40 -9.57
C ARG A 249 -1.69 17.52 -10.75
N ARG A 250 -1.32 18.27 -11.79
CA ARG A 250 -2.09 18.31 -13.05
C ARG A 250 -2.08 16.94 -13.73
N CYS A 251 -0.96 16.22 -13.67
CA CYS A 251 -0.85 14.88 -14.23
C CYS A 251 -1.74 13.88 -13.47
N ALA A 252 -1.69 13.91 -12.12
CA ALA A 252 -2.55 13.10 -11.28
C ALA A 252 -4.05 13.42 -11.52
N ALA A 253 -4.40 14.69 -11.72
CA ALA A 253 -5.76 15.10 -12.07
C ALA A 253 -6.25 14.52 -13.40
N LYS A 254 -5.35 14.24 -14.35
CA LYS A 254 -5.74 13.52 -15.58
C LYS A 254 -6.21 12.10 -15.26
N PHE A 255 -5.67 11.43 -14.23
CA PHE A 255 -6.19 10.14 -13.74
C PHE A 255 -7.45 10.28 -12.86
N GLY A 256 -7.95 11.50 -12.64
CA GLY A 256 -9.15 11.80 -11.85
C GLY A 256 -8.86 12.47 -10.50
N LEU A 257 -7.63 12.37 -9.99
CA LEU A 257 -7.29 12.83 -8.64
C LEU A 257 -7.45 14.35 -8.50
N GLY A 258 -8.49 14.78 -7.78
CA GLY A 258 -8.74 16.20 -7.55
C GLY A 258 -9.16 16.96 -8.82
N LEU A 259 -9.59 16.28 -9.87
CA LEU A 259 -10.02 16.92 -11.11
C LEU A 259 -11.18 17.90 -10.88
N TYR A 260 -12.09 17.57 -9.95
CA TYR A 260 -13.21 18.43 -9.57
C TYR A 260 -12.79 19.78 -8.98
N LEU A 261 -11.57 19.91 -8.44
CA LEU A 261 -11.03 21.18 -7.94
C LEU A 261 -10.73 22.16 -9.09
N TYR A 262 -10.69 21.71 -10.34
CA TYR A 262 -10.50 22.58 -11.50
C TYR A 262 -11.83 22.97 -12.16
N ASP A 263 -12.94 22.34 -11.78
CA ASP A 263 -14.25 22.64 -12.33
C ASP A 263 -14.82 23.90 -11.67
N LYS A 264 -15.19 24.86 -12.50
CA LYS A 264 -15.85 26.10 -12.07
C LYS A 264 -17.35 25.86 -12.14
N GLN A 265 -17.91 25.05 -11.24
CA GLN A 265 -19.37 24.99 -11.17
C GLN A 265 -19.93 26.37 -10.82
N PRO A 266 -21.05 26.77 -11.45
CA PRO A 266 -21.66 28.07 -11.20
C PRO A 266 -22.09 28.14 -9.73
N HIS A 267 -21.79 29.28 -9.11
CA HIS A 267 -22.18 29.63 -7.74
C HIS A 267 -23.65 29.24 -7.47
N GLY A 268 -23.91 28.29 -6.56
CA GLY A 268 -25.24 28.16 -5.95
C GLY A 268 -25.83 26.77 -5.68
N ALA A 269 -25.27 25.64 -6.13
CA ALA A 269 -25.97 24.36 -5.97
C ALA A 269 -25.69 23.60 -4.65
N TRP A 270 -24.51 23.78 -4.04
CA TRP A 270 -24.16 23.17 -2.76
C TRP A 270 -23.30 24.17 -2.01
N GLY A 271 -23.71 24.56 -0.80
CA GLY A 271 -23.19 25.71 -0.02
C GLY A 271 -21.73 25.62 0.45
N VAL A 272 -20.79 25.29 -0.42
CA VAL A 272 -19.35 25.35 -0.17
C VAL A 272 -18.71 26.16 -1.29
N THR A 273 -18.33 27.39 -0.96
CA THR A 273 -17.65 28.35 -1.83
C THR A 273 -16.22 27.90 -2.09
N ASN A 274 -15.98 27.15 -3.16
CA ASN A 274 -14.61 26.88 -3.59
C ASN A 274 -14.48 27.20 -5.08
N GLN A 275 -13.93 28.39 -5.37
CA GLN A 275 -13.30 28.63 -6.66
C GLN A 275 -11.93 27.94 -6.63
N ALA A 276 -11.60 27.14 -7.63
CA ALA A 276 -10.21 26.76 -7.89
C ALA A 276 -9.97 26.69 -9.41
N ILE A 277 -8.76 27.06 -9.82
CA ILE A 277 -8.35 27.30 -11.22
C ILE A 277 -6.89 26.88 -11.41
N ILE A 278 -6.61 26.34 -12.62
CA ILE A 278 -5.36 26.27 -13.43
C ILE A 278 -4.09 26.69 -12.70
#